data_AF-A0A8S1SHM3-F1
#
_entry.id   AF-A0A8S1SHM3-F1
#
_cell.length_a   1.000
_cell.length_b   1.000
_cell.length_c   1.000
_cell.angle_alpha   90.00
_cell.angle_beta   90.00
_cell.angle_gamma   90.00
#
_symmetry.space_group_name_H-M   'P 1'
#
loop_
_entity.id
_entity.type
_entity.pdbx_description
1 polymer ?
#
loop_
_entity_poly.entity_id
_entity_poly.type
_entity_poly.pdbx_seq_one_letter_code
_entity_poly.pdbx_strand_id
1 'polypeptide(L)'
;MNLKIACLGQEFNFEEVYSLEELKLRLYQTEPSFILESLTYQDEEEDIITLANENDFSCLSTSSNFTVQAQGKFDEEWAIKEFKRNQRLIKRIAKKVKQLKEKQRKNLIQGRILFREVKKYFVITETGSRY
;
A
#
# COMPACT_ATOMS: atom_id res chain seq x y z
N MET A 1 -8.53 -13.66 19.82
CA MET A 1 -7.49 -14.69 19.59
C MET A 1 -6.40 -14.11 18.69
N ASN A 2 -5.14 -14.50 18.88
CA ASN A 2 -4.04 -14.13 17.98
C ASN A 2 -3.78 -15.30 17.02
N LEU A 3 -3.88 -15.02 15.72
CA LEU A 3 -3.73 -16.01 14.66
C LEU A 3 -2.51 -15.69 13.82
N LYS A 4 -1.65 -16.69 13.63
CA LYS A 4 -0.59 -16.65 12.65
C LYS A 4 -1.05 -17.41 11.41
N ILE A 5 -1.25 -16.72 10.30
CA ILE A 5 -1.62 -17.34 9.03
C ILE A 5 -0.39 -17.50 8.15
N ALA A 6 -0.03 -18.74 7.84
CA ALA A 6 0.96 -19.05 6.82
C ALA A 6 0.27 -19.23 5.45
N CYS A 7 0.61 -18.38 4.49
CA CYS A 7 0.08 -18.40 3.12
C CYS A 7 1.23 -18.32 2.12
N LEU A 8 1.43 -19.37 1.31
CA LEU A 8 2.39 -19.40 0.19
C LEU A 8 3.83 -18.96 0.57
N GLY A 9 4.28 -19.32 1.76
CA GLY A 9 5.61 -18.97 2.29
C GLY A 9 5.72 -17.59 2.92
N GLN A 10 4.61 -16.85 3.03
CA GLN A 10 4.50 -15.62 3.82
C GLN A 10 3.70 -15.89 5.09
N GLU A 11 4.04 -15.18 6.17
CA GLU A 11 3.38 -15.29 7.46
C GLU A 11 2.70 -13.96 7.81
N PHE A 12 1.41 -14.01 8.11
CA PHE A 12 0.60 -12.87 8.51
C PHE A 12 0.14 -13.06 9.94
N ASN A 13 0.32 -12.05 10.78
CA ASN A 13 -0.17 -12.07 12.15
C ASN A 13 -1.45 -11.23 12.22
N PHE A 14 -2.55 -11.85 12.62
CA PHE A 14 -3.82 -11.19 12.86
C PHE A 14 -4.13 -11.24 14.36
N GLU A 15 -4.16 -10.05 14.97
CA GLU A 15 -4.59 -9.88 16.36
C GLU A 15 -6.11 -9.68 16.40
N GLU A 16 -6.73 -10.14 17.48
CA GLU A 16 -8.16 -9.90 17.75
C GLU A 16 -9.08 -10.32 16.60
N VAL A 17 -8.95 -11.57 16.15
CA VAL A 17 -9.91 -12.18 15.23
C VAL A 17 -10.99 -12.90 16.03
N TYR A 18 -12.26 -12.63 15.70
CA TYR A 18 -13.43 -13.13 16.43
C TYR A 18 -14.30 -14.11 15.63
N SER A 19 -14.20 -14.13 14.31
CA SER A 19 -14.93 -15.08 13.46
C SER A 19 -14.13 -15.54 12.24
N LEU A 20 -14.56 -16.66 11.64
CA LEU A 20 -14.01 -17.18 10.39
C LEU A 20 -14.28 -16.21 9.24
N GLU A 21 -15.47 -15.62 9.18
CA GLU A 21 -15.79 -14.60 8.18
C GLU A 21 -14.89 -13.37 8.27
N GLU A 22 -14.61 -12.90 9.49
CA GLU A 22 -13.69 -11.79 9.73
C GLU A 22 -12.27 -12.14 9.28
N LEU A 23 -11.80 -13.35 9.60
CA LEU A 23 -10.50 -13.84 9.16
C LEU A 23 -10.37 -13.80 7.63
N LYS A 24 -11.37 -14.34 6.94
CA LYS A 24 -11.43 -14.36 5.46
C LYS A 24 -11.39 -12.95 4.88
N LEU A 25 -12.17 -12.04 5.47
CA LEU A 25 -12.21 -10.64 5.04
C LEU A 25 -10.85 -9.95 5.24
N ARG A 26 -10.22 -10.10 6.41
CA ARG A 26 -8.92 -9.49 6.71
C ARG A 26 -7.81 -10.07 5.84
N LEU A 27 -7.84 -11.37 5.55
CA LEU A 27 -6.91 -12.01 4.62
C LEU A 27 -7.07 -11.43 3.21
N TYR A 28 -8.31 -11.30 2.73
CA TYR A 28 -8.59 -10.68 1.42
C TYR A 28 -8.16 -9.22 1.35
N GLN A 29 -8.30 -8.44 2.43
CA GLN A 29 -7.82 -7.06 2.47
C GLN A 29 -6.30 -6.96 2.43
N THR A 30 -5.61 -7.92 3.05
CA THR A 30 -4.15 -7.95 3.13
C THR A 30 -3.54 -8.43 1.81
N GLU A 31 -4.10 -9.48 1.23
CA GLU A 31 -3.67 -10.05 -0.04
C GLU A 31 -4.88 -10.28 -0.97
N PRO A 32 -5.36 -9.23 -1.67
CA PRO A 32 -6.57 -9.32 -2.48
C PRO A 32 -6.43 -10.18 -3.73
N SER A 33 -5.18 -10.47 -4.13
CA SER A 33 -4.91 -11.38 -5.23
C SER A 33 -4.99 -12.84 -4.82
N PHE A 34 -5.02 -13.14 -3.51
CA PHE A 34 -5.12 -14.50 -3.02
C PHE A 34 -6.60 -14.93 -2.88
N ILE A 35 -6.98 -15.95 -3.65
CA ILE A 35 -8.25 -16.64 -3.53
C ILE A 35 -8.05 -17.78 -2.55
N LEU A 36 -8.60 -17.61 -1.35
CA LEU A 36 -8.60 -18.63 -0.31
C LEU A 36 -9.48 -19.82 -0.73
N GLU A 37 -8.90 -21.03 -0.73
CA GLU A 37 -9.62 -22.29 -0.99
C GLU A 37 -9.90 -23.04 0.30
N SER A 38 -8.93 -23.14 1.21
CA SER A 38 -9.08 -23.79 2.49
C SER A 38 -8.20 -23.16 3.58
N LEU A 39 -8.65 -23.30 4.83
CA LEU A 39 -7.88 -22.97 6.01
C LEU A 39 -7.73 -24.23 6.84
N THR A 40 -6.51 -24.57 7.21
CA THR A 40 -6.22 -25.73 8.04
C THR A 40 -5.37 -25.33 9.25
N TYR A 41 -5.43 -26.10 10.33
CA TYR A 41 -4.49 -25.99 11.44
C TYR A 41 -4.04 -27.38 11.85
N GLN A 42 -2.89 -27.45 12.50
CA GLN A 42 -2.40 -28.68 13.12
C GLN A 42 -2.80 -28.65 14.59
N ASP A 43 -3.45 -29.71 15.07
CA ASP A 43 -3.85 -29.83 16.47
C ASP A 43 -2.75 -30.44 17.35
N GLU A 44 -3.08 -30.70 18.62
CA GLU A 44 -2.16 -31.27 19.61
C GLU A 44 -1.77 -32.73 19.30
N GLU A 45 -2.57 -33.45 18.50
CA GLU A 45 -2.36 -34.84 18.10
C GLU A 45 -1.61 -34.95 16.76
N GLU A 46 -1.12 -33.82 16.24
CA GLU A 46 -0.49 -33.66 14.92
C GLU A 46 -1.44 -33.86 13.72
N ASP A 47 -2.75 -33.88 13.95
CA ASP A 47 -3.76 -34.01 12.91
C ASP A 47 -4.03 -32.67 12.21
N ILE A 48 -4.20 -32.74 10.89
CA ILE A 48 -4.53 -31.57 10.06
C ILE A 48 -6.04 -31.40 10.01
N ILE A 49 -6.54 -30.41 10.72
CA ILE A 49 -7.97 -30.08 10.79
C ILE A 49 -8.28 -28.95 9.81
N THR A 50 -9.39 -29.09 9.07
CA THR A 50 -9.88 -28.05 8.15
C THR A 50 -10.94 -27.18 8.83
N LEU A 51 -10.77 -25.86 8.75
CA LEU A 51 -11.72 -24.85 9.22
C LEU A 51 -12.75 -24.57 8.12
N ALA A 52 -13.81 -25.36 8.06
CA ALA A 52 -14.85 -25.22 7.05
C ALA A 52 -15.95 -24.24 7.47
N ASN A 53 -16.27 -24.19 8.76
CA ASN A 53 -17.37 -23.40 9.31
C ASN A 53 -17.00 -22.69 10.64
N GLU A 54 -17.89 -21.85 11.14
CA GLU A 54 -17.68 -21.08 12.38
C GLU A 54 -17.56 -21.97 13.64
N ASN A 55 -18.19 -23.14 13.66
CA ASN A 55 -18.03 -24.07 14.78
C ASN A 55 -16.60 -24.61 14.83
N ASP A 56 -16.03 -24.98 13.67
CA ASP A 56 -14.64 -25.42 13.58
C ASP A 56 -13.68 -24.29 14.02
N PHE A 57 -14.00 -23.05 13.68
CA PHE A 57 -13.23 -21.87 14.09
C PHE A 57 -13.31 -21.63 15.60
N SER A 58 -14.47 -21.85 16.22
CA SER A 58 -14.65 -21.68 17.66
C SER A 58 -13.76 -22.62 18.48
N CYS A 59 -13.36 -23.78 17.93
CA CYS A 59 -12.43 -24.70 18.57
C CYS A 59 -11.03 -24.10 18.76
N LEU A 60 -10.65 -23.07 17.99
CA LEU A 60 -9.39 -22.36 18.13
C LEU A 60 -9.38 -21.39 19.33
N SER A 61 -10.55 -21.03 19.86
CA SER A 61 -10.66 -20.02 20.92
C SER A 61 -10.15 -20.49 22.29
N THR A 62 -9.82 -21.77 22.42
CA THR A 62 -9.39 -22.42 23.68
C THR A 62 -7.89 -22.30 23.95
N SER A 63 -7.06 -21.94 22.95
CA SER A 63 -5.62 -21.77 23.10
C SER A 63 -5.15 -20.39 22.59
N SER A 64 -4.05 -19.86 23.15
CA SER A 64 -3.66 -18.46 22.95
C SER A 64 -2.95 -18.17 21.62
N ASN A 65 -2.35 -19.17 20.96
CA ASN A 65 -1.57 -18.97 19.73
C ASN A 65 -1.74 -20.16 18.77
N PHE A 66 -2.51 -19.99 17.70
CA PHE A 66 -2.65 -20.98 16.64
C PHE A 66 -1.92 -20.54 15.36
N THR A 67 -1.26 -21.51 14.72
CA THR A 67 -0.79 -21.35 13.34
C THR A 67 -1.83 -21.98 12.42
N VAL A 68 -2.45 -21.14 11.59
CA VAL A 68 -3.39 -21.56 10.55
C VAL A 68 -2.66 -21.51 9.21
N GLN A 69 -2.75 -22.57 8.43
CA GLN A 69 -2.26 -22.61 7.07
C GLN A 69 -3.40 -22.26 6.11
N ALA A 70 -3.18 -21.23 5.30
CA ALA A 70 -4.07 -20.88 4.21
C ALA A 70 -3.59 -21.54 2.92
N GLN A 71 -4.46 -22.32 2.29
CA GLN A 71 -4.26 -22.83 0.94
C GLN A 71 -5.19 -22.11 -0.02
N GLY A 72 -4.70 -21.86 -1.22
CA GLY A 72 -5.43 -21.12 -2.21
C GLY A 72 -4.64 -20.89 -3.48
N LYS A 73 -5.21 -20.07 -4.35
CA LYS A 73 -4.66 -19.74 -5.67
C LYS A 73 -4.54 -18.24 -5.83
N PHE A 74 -3.59 -17.82 -6.66
CA PHE A 74 -3.53 -16.43 -7.07
C PHE A 74 -4.51 -16.15 -8.21
N ASP A 75 -5.29 -15.09 -8.05
CA ASP A 75 -6.06 -14.49 -9.13
C ASP A 75 -5.12 -13.72 -10.07
N GLU A 76 -4.61 -14.44 -11.07
CA GLU A 76 -3.74 -13.86 -12.09
C GLU A 76 -4.43 -12.71 -12.85
N GLU A 77 -5.75 -12.79 -13.06
CA GLU A 77 -6.47 -11.71 -13.73
C GLU A 77 -6.51 -10.43 -12.90
N TRP A 78 -6.74 -10.57 -11.59
CA TRP A 78 -6.69 -9.45 -10.65
C TRP A 78 -5.30 -8.82 -10.66
N ALA A 79 -4.25 -9.63 -10.54
CA ALA A 79 -2.87 -9.16 -10.55
C ALA A 79 -2.53 -8.38 -11.84
N ILE A 80 -2.96 -8.88 -13.01
CA ILE A 80 -2.79 -8.20 -14.29
C ILE A 80 -3.58 -6.89 -14.35
N LYS A 81 -4.83 -6.88 -13.87
CA LYS A 81 -5.68 -5.68 -13.83
C LYS A 81 -5.05 -4.60 -12.94
N GLU A 82 -4.57 -4.98 -11.75
CA GLU A 82 -3.95 -4.06 -10.80
C GLU A 82 -2.60 -3.55 -11.30
N PHE A 83 -1.77 -4.39 -11.91
CA PHE A 83 -0.54 -3.97 -12.57
C PHE A 83 -0.78 -2.90 -13.64
N LYS A 84 -1.79 -3.11 -14.52
CA LYS A 84 -2.16 -2.12 -15.55
C LYS A 84 -2.65 -0.81 -14.93
N ARG A 85 -3.39 -0.87 -13.82
CA ARG A 85 -3.86 0.31 -13.07
C ARG A 85 -2.67 1.08 -12.50
N ASN A 86 -1.74 0.39 -11.86
CA ASN A 86 -0.53 0.98 -11.28
C ASN A 86 0.36 1.63 -12.35
N GLN A 87 0.54 0.98 -13.51
CA GLN A 87 1.25 1.60 -14.63
C GLN A 87 0.60 2.92 -15.09
N ARG A 88 -0.73 3.00 -15.14
CA ARG A 88 -1.44 4.24 -15.51
C ARG A 88 -1.24 5.33 -14.45
N LEU A 89 -1.29 4.97 -13.17
CA LEU A 89 -1.02 5.87 -12.05
C LEU A 89 0.40 6.44 -12.11
N ILE A 90 1.41 5.59 -12.30
CA ILE A 90 2.81 5.99 -12.45
C ILE A 90 2.97 6.98 -13.62
N LYS A 91 2.37 6.71 -14.78
CA LYS A 91 2.39 7.63 -15.92
C LYS A 91 1.76 9.00 -15.59
N ARG A 92 0.66 9.02 -14.84
CA ARG A 92 0.01 10.28 -14.39
C ARG A 92 0.88 11.05 -13.40
N ILE A 93 1.51 10.35 -12.45
CA ILE A 93 2.44 10.95 -11.47
C ILE A 93 3.64 11.55 -12.20
N ALA A 94 4.26 10.80 -13.13
CA ALA A 94 5.39 11.28 -13.93
C ALA A 94 5.03 12.55 -14.72
N LYS A 95 3.82 12.61 -15.30
CA LYS A 95 3.32 13.82 -15.99
C LYS A 95 3.20 15.01 -15.03
N LYS A 96 2.61 14.83 -13.84
CA LYS A 96 2.51 15.88 -12.82
C LYS A 96 3.88 16.37 -12.36
N VAL A 97 4.83 15.46 -12.13
CA VAL A 97 6.21 15.79 -11.76
C VAL A 97 6.88 16.63 -12.85
N LYS A 98 6.73 16.26 -14.13
CA LYS A 98 7.27 17.05 -15.25
C LYS A 98 6.69 18.46 -15.29
N GLN A 99 5.36 18.59 -15.13
CA GLN A 99 4.69 19.89 -15.10
C GLN A 99 5.16 20.78 -13.93
N LEU A 100 5.39 20.19 -12.74
CA LEU A 100 5.93 20.91 -11.59
C LEU A 100 7.35 21.42 -11.85
N LYS A 101 8.22 20.61 -12.44
CA LYS A 101 9.58 21.02 -12.82
C LYS A 101 9.58 22.17 -13.83
N GLU A 102 8.67 22.13 -14.82
CA GLU A 102 8.51 23.21 -15.80
C GLU A 102 8.02 24.51 -15.14
N LYS A 103 7.04 24.44 -14.23
CA LYS A 103 6.58 25.60 -13.46
C LYS A 103 7.70 26.21 -12.61
N GLN A 104 8.47 25.38 -11.89
CA GLN A 104 9.61 25.85 -11.11
C GLN A 104 10.65 26.56 -11.98
N ARG A 105 10.96 26.03 -13.18
CA ARG A 105 11.86 26.70 -14.13
C ARG A 105 11.34 28.06 -14.58
N LYS A 106 10.04 28.18 -14.91
CA LYS A 106 9.43 29.46 -15.30
C LYS A 106 9.51 30.49 -14.16
N ASN A 107 9.21 30.07 -12.93
CA ASN A 107 9.29 30.95 -11.76
C ASN A 107 10.72 31.43 -11.50
N LEU A 108 11.73 30.57 -11.66
CA LEU A 108 13.14 30.95 -11.55
C LEU A 108 13.55 31.99 -12.60
N ILE A 109 13.07 31.86 -13.85
CA ILE A 109 13.34 32.83 -14.92
C ILE A 109 12.66 34.17 -14.60
N GLN A 110 11.39 34.15 -14.19
CA GLN A 110 10.68 35.37 -13.78
C GLN A 110 11.38 36.07 -12.61
N GLY A 111 11.82 35.32 -11.59
CA GLY A 111 12.60 35.87 -10.47
C GLY A 111 13.90 36.52 -10.92
N ARG A 112 14.61 35.91 -11.90
CA ARG A 112 15.83 36.50 -12.49
C ARG A 112 15.55 37.78 -13.28
N ILE A 113 14.42 37.85 -13.99
CA ILE A 113 14.01 39.05 -14.74
C ILE A 113 13.70 40.19 -13.76
N LEU A 114 12.84 39.94 -12.77
CA LEU A 114 12.51 40.89 -11.71
C LEU A 114 13.76 41.42 -11.00
N PHE A 115 14.70 40.54 -10.64
CA PHE A 115 15.94 40.95 -9.99
C PHE A 115 16.82 41.84 -10.87
N ARG A 116 16.85 41.58 -12.19
CA ARG A 116 17.56 42.44 -13.15
C ARG A 116 16.90 43.81 -13.31
N GLU A 117 15.58 43.87 -13.32
CA GLU A 117 14.84 45.14 -13.38
C GLU A 117 15.07 45.98 -12.13
N VAL A 118 14.94 45.41 -10.93
CA VAL A 118 15.22 46.11 -9.67
C VAL A 118 16.65 46.70 -9.65
N LYS A 119 17.65 45.93 -10.12
CA LYS A 119 19.02 46.44 -10.24
C LYS A 119 19.15 47.63 -11.21
N LYS A 120 18.41 47.66 -12.32
CA LYS A 120 18.43 48.82 -13.23
C LYS A 120 17.93 50.09 -12.54
N TYR A 121 16.85 50.00 -11.77
CA TYR A 121 16.30 51.15 -11.04
C TYR A 121 17.21 51.63 -9.89
N PHE A 122 17.93 50.72 -9.23
CA PHE A 122 18.94 51.08 -8.23
C PHE A 122 20.14 51.86 -8.82
N VAL A 123 20.60 51.49 -10.01
CA VAL A 123 21.71 52.20 -10.69
C VAL A 123 21.29 53.60 -11.16
N ILE A 124 20.03 53.78 -11.56
CA ILE A 124 19.50 55.09 -11.99
C ILE A 124 19.36 56.05 -10.79
N THR A 125 19.02 55.54 -9.60
CA THR A 125 18.88 56.36 -8.40
C THR A 125 20.22 56.84 -7.83
N GLU A 126 21.29 56.02 -7.92
CA GLU A 126 22.64 56.44 -7.52
C GLU A 126 23.27 57.46 -8.49
N THR A 127 22.95 57.38 -9.78
CA THR A 127 23.48 58.31 -10.80
C THR A 127 22.71 59.63 -10.89
N GLY A 128 21.45 59.68 -10.42
CA GLY A 128 20.64 60.89 -10.32
C GLY A 128 20.86 61.73 -9.05
N SER A 129 21.57 61.20 -8.04
CA SER A 129 21.82 61.88 -6.75
C SER A 129 23.13 62.70 -6.72
N ARG A 130 23.74 62.96 -7.88
CA ARG A 130 24.91 63.85 -8.02
C ARG A 130 24.50 65.15 -8.72
N TYR A 131 23.69 65.94 -8.05
CA TYR A 131 23.56 67.38 -8.28
C TYR A 131 23.41 68.06 -6.94
#